data_AF-A8LJQ1-F1
#
_entry.id   AF-A8LJQ1-F1
#
_cell.length_a   1.000
_cell.length_b   1.000
_cell.length_c   1.000
_cell.angle_alpha   90.00
_cell.angle_beta   90.00
_cell.angle_gamma   90.00
#
_symmetry.space_group_name_H-M   'P 1'
#
loop_
_entity.id
_entity.type
_entity.pdbx_description
1 polymer ?
#
loop_
_entity_poly.entity_id
_entity_poly.type
_entity_poly.pdbx_seq_one_letter_code
_entity_poly.pdbx_strand_id
1 'polypeptide(L)'
;MTKQPTPRQLDYDTARAQLVEDASSVAVHGIALKESEAKATARGFWETHFPILWCLCVQDSPDNPCPCTGPIVWLPRDGVVRTEPALRRSDEGRAIDRYRVTRGAKVLVDRIESLPVEALLRDPAPKPGGCGCGTTGSADLLTLPAPRETTAESGITIYRVAVDETGPSVTITGLDPRGRELARHVTRQTDDMTAEFEITRGALCLRGALSLSEGRDGRRHIAGQIDGAAFDLPIDRTGACAPARELPLDSARLALLVQWGRIAQPLMGLANPGGSETAKKSCFSCSVLLAGVAVGAGCCVAGNPACCAATGIGGSSFIDGCRGACA
;
A
#
# COMPACT_ATOMS: atom_id res chain seq x y z
N MET A 1 20.76 -24.22 -39.55
CA MET A 1 19.74 -25.01 -38.82
C MET A 1 20.25 -25.30 -37.42
N THR A 2 19.89 -24.48 -36.45
CA THR A 2 20.26 -24.65 -35.03
C THR A 2 19.33 -25.71 -34.44
N LYS A 3 19.87 -26.86 -34.00
CA LYS A 3 19.07 -27.87 -33.29
C LYS A 3 18.48 -27.22 -32.04
N GLN A 4 17.15 -27.24 -31.90
CA GLN A 4 16.50 -26.80 -30.67
C GLN A 4 17.02 -27.67 -29.50
N PRO A 5 17.38 -27.07 -28.36
CA PRO A 5 17.81 -27.83 -27.21
C PRO A 5 16.64 -28.71 -26.73
N THR A 6 16.90 -30.01 -26.57
CA THR A 6 15.93 -30.95 -26.01
C THR A 6 15.54 -30.48 -24.60
N PRO A 7 14.23 -30.34 -24.29
CA PRO A 7 13.81 -29.91 -22.96
C PRO A 7 14.37 -30.86 -21.91
N ARG A 8 15.14 -30.31 -20.98
CA ARG A 8 15.72 -31.06 -19.87
C ARG A 8 14.57 -31.44 -18.93
N GLN A 9 14.29 -32.74 -18.80
CA GLN A 9 13.36 -33.22 -17.77
C GLN A 9 13.98 -32.92 -16.40
N LEU A 10 13.34 -32.05 -15.63
CA LEU A 10 13.65 -31.84 -14.23
C LEU A 10 12.97 -32.95 -13.41
N ASP A 11 13.65 -33.46 -12.38
CA ASP A 11 12.98 -34.29 -11.38
C ASP A 11 11.94 -33.45 -10.61
N TYR A 12 10.97 -34.15 -10.02
CA TYR A 12 9.83 -33.54 -9.35
C TYR A 12 10.24 -32.61 -8.20
N ASP A 13 11.23 -32.99 -7.40
CA ASP A 13 11.66 -32.23 -6.23
C ASP A 13 12.34 -30.93 -6.64
N THR A 14 13.17 -30.96 -7.68
CA THR A 14 13.79 -29.77 -8.27
C THR A 14 12.73 -28.84 -8.86
N ALA A 15 11.74 -29.37 -9.60
CA ALA A 15 10.65 -28.57 -10.15
C ALA A 15 9.80 -27.93 -9.05
N ARG A 16 9.51 -28.67 -7.97
CA ARG A 16 8.75 -28.18 -6.83
C ARG A 16 9.50 -27.09 -6.06
N ALA A 17 10.80 -27.28 -5.79
CA ALA A 17 11.64 -26.28 -5.13
C ALA A 17 11.68 -24.99 -5.96
N GLN A 18 11.81 -25.11 -7.28
CA GLN A 18 11.84 -23.97 -8.19
C GLN A 18 10.49 -23.21 -8.22
N LEU A 19 9.36 -23.91 -8.16
CA LEU A 19 8.03 -23.28 -8.03
C LEU A 19 7.87 -22.49 -6.73
N VAL A 20 8.36 -23.03 -5.60
CA VAL A 20 8.29 -22.32 -4.31
C VAL A 20 9.20 -21.09 -4.32
N GLU A 21 10.40 -21.21 -4.89
CA GLU A 21 11.33 -20.08 -5.04
C GLU A 21 10.73 -18.99 -5.95
N ASP A 22 10.12 -19.37 -7.09
CA ASP A 22 9.45 -18.45 -8.01
C ASP A 22 8.22 -17.77 -7.38
N ALA A 23 7.47 -18.48 -6.54
CA ALA A 23 6.32 -17.93 -5.84
C ALA A 23 6.73 -16.93 -4.74
N SER A 24 7.82 -17.22 -4.02
CA SER A 24 8.27 -16.44 -2.86
C SER A 24 9.25 -15.30 -3.20
N SER A 25 9.79 -15.27 -4.42
CA SER A 25 10.75 -14.26 -4.87
C SER A 25 10.25 -13.43 -6.06
N VAL A 26 10.92 -12.31 -6.31
CA VAL A 26 10.81 -11.48 -7.50
C VAL A 26 12.18 -11.33 -8.14
N ALA A 27 12.24 -11.38 -9.47
CA ALA A 27 13.47 -11.16 -10.20
C ALA A 27 13.69 -9.67 -10.45
N VAL A 28 14.84 -9.17 -10.01
CA VAL A 28 15.32 -7.80 -10.24
C VAL A 28 16.57 -7.88 -11.11
N HIS A 29 16.68 -7.06 -12.14
CA HIS A 29 17.86 -7.02 -13.00
C HIS A 29 18.62 -5.73 -12.74
N GLY A 30 19.93 -5.82 -12.59
CA GLY A 30 20.74 -4.63 -12.33
C GLY A 30 22.22 -4.87 -12.51
N ILE A 31 22.96 -3.77 -12.47
CA ILE A 31 24.42 -3.80 -12.45
C ILE A 31 24.87 -3.54 -11.03
N ALA A 32 25.64 -4.47 -10.44
CA ALA A 32 26.28 -4.22 -9.15
C ALA A 32 27.20 -3.00 -9.23
N LEU A 33 27.01 -2.06 -8.31
CA LEU A 33 27.84 -0.87 -8.19
C LEU A 33 28.95 -1.12 -7.17
N LYS A 34 30.13 -0.53 -7.40
CA LYS A 34 31.22 -0.47 -6.42
C LYS A 34 30.96 0.64 -5.41
N GLU A 35 31.65 0.59 -4.26
CA GLU A 35 31.55 1.62 -3.22
C GLU A 35 31.83 3.02 -3.75
N SER A 36 32.81 3.16 -4.65
CA SER A 36 33.14 4.43 -5.30
C SER A 36 32.06 4.96 -6.25
N GLU A 37 31.20 4.08 -6.76
CA GLU A 37 30.12 4.42 -7.68
C GLU A 37 28.81 4.73 -6.94
N ALA A 38 28.66 4.22 -5.70
CA ALA A 38 27.56 4.57 -4.83
C ALA A 38 27.85 5.87 -4.08
N LYS A 39 26.88 6.78 -4.02
CA LYS A 39 27.05 8.07 -3.36
C LYS A 39 27.46 7.94 -1.89
N ALA A 40 28.20 8.93 -1.39
CA ALA A 40 28.78 8.97 -0.05
C ALA A 40 27.75 8.85 1.11
N THR A 41 26.49 9.18 0.87
CA THR A 41 25.40 9.19 1.86
C THR A 41 25.02 7.82 2.41
N ALA A 42 25.50 6.72 1.82
CA ALA A 42 25.06 5.38 2.17
C ALA A 42 26.15 4.47 2.78
N ARG A 43 27.29 5.04 3.23
CA ARG A 43 28.38 4.25 3.85
C ARG A 43 27.91 3.31 4.97
N GLY A 44 26.95 3.73 5.79
CA GLY A 44 26.40 2.90 6.88
C GLY A 44 25.54 1.71 6.42
N PHE A 45 25.07 1.70 5.17
CA PHE A 45 24.18 0.64 4.66
C PHE A 45 24.92 -0.48 3.92
N TRP A 46 26.20 -0.30 3.57
CA TRP A 46 26.97 -1.28 2.79
C TRP A 46 27.13 -2.65 3.46
N GLU A 47 27.08 -2.68 4.79
CA GLU A 47 27.16 -3.93 5.57
C GLU A 47 25.90 -4.78 5.42
N THR A 48 24.73 -4.13 5.37
CA THR A 48 23.42 -4.81 5.33
C THR A 48 22.81 -4.84 3.93
N HIS A 49 23.23 -3.95 3.04
CA HIS A 49 22.71 -3.79 1.68
C HIS A 49 23.85 -3.67 0.67
N PHE A 50 23.56 -3.95 -0.59
CA PHE A 50 24.45 -3.60 -1.69
C PHE A 50 23.69 -2.86 -2.80
N PRO A 51 24.29 -1.84 -3.42
CA PRO A 51 23.64 -1.04 -4.44
C PRO A 51 23.73 -1.71 -5.81
N ILE A 52 22.62 -1.66 -6.55
CA ILE A 52 22.55 -1.99 -7.96
C ILE A 52 22.01 -0.79 -8.75
N LEU A 53 22.49 -0.61 -9.97
CA LEU A 53 21.84 0.26 -10.94
C LEU A 53 20.71 -0.52 -11.59
N TRP A 54 19.46 -0.14 -11.32
CA TRP A 54 18.30 -0.92 -11.76
C TRP A 54 18.11 -0.83 -13.28
N CYS A 55 17.90 -1.99 -13.93
CA CYS A 55 17.66 -2.10 -15.36
C CYS A 55 16.25 -2.63 -15.63
N LEU A 56 15.52 -1.97 -16.55
CA LEU A 56 14.18 -2.37 -16.98
C LEU A 56 14.24 -2.89 -18.43
N CYS A 57 14.51 -4.19 -18.61
CA CYS A 57 14.62 -4.81 -19.94
C CYS A 57 13.44 -5.76 -20.20
N VAL A 58 12.64 -5.48 -21.24
CA VAL A 58 11.58 -6.39 -21.71
C VAL A 58 12.08 -7.33 -22.81
N GLN A 59 13.01 -6.87 -23.65
CA GLN A 59 13.72 -7.66 -24.67
C GLN A 59 15.23 -7.39 -24.57
N ASP A 60 16.02 -8.38 -24.97
CA ASP A 60 17.49 -8.27 -25.02
C ASP A 60 17.97 -8.85 -26.35
N SER A 61 18.56 -8.01 -27.18
CA SER A 61 19.28 -8.42 -28.39
C SER A 61 20.54 -7.58 -28.54
N PRO A 62 21.57 -8.07 -29.26
CA PRO A 62 22.75 -7.26 -29.57
C PRO A 62 22.41 -5.91 -30.22
N ASP A 63 21.29 -5.85 -30.95
CA ASP A 63 20.80 -4.65 -31.63
C ASP A 63 19.99 -3.70 -30.73
N ASN A 64 19.64 -4.13 -29.52
CA ASN A 64 18.87 -3.34 -28.55
C ASN A 64 19.33 -3.68 -27.12
N PRO A 65 20.50 -3.17 -26.69
CA PRO A 65 21.01 -3.37 -25.34
C PRO A 65 20.06 -2.80 -24.30
N CYS A 66 20.15 -3.30 -23.06
CA CYS A 66 19.24 -2.85 -22.02
C CYS A 66 19.68 -1.50 -21.42
N PRO A 67 18.81 -0.47 -21.46
CA PRO A 67 19.11 0.80 -20.83
C PRO A 67 19.03 0.65 -19.30
N CYS A 68 20.18 0.57 -18.66
CA CYS A 68 20.33 0.57 -17.20
C CYS A 68 20.37 2.01 -16.66
N THR A 69 19.35 2.81 -16.99
CA THR A 69 19.26 4.23 -16.59
C THR A 69 18.33 4.46 -15.40
N GLY A 70 17.96 3.38 -14.70
CA GLY A 70 17.09 3.43 -13.53
C GLY A 70 17.76 4.06 -12.29
N PRO A 71 17.01 4.20 -11.18
CA PRO A 71 17.57 4.63 -9.90
C PRO A 71 18.56 3.61 -9.35
N ILE A 72 19.40 4.05 -8.40
CA ILE A 72 20.20 3.14 -7.58
C ILE A 72 19.28 2.50 -6.54
N VAL A 73 19.21 1.18 -6.54
CA VAL A 73 18.43 0.40 -5.58
C VAL A 73 19.38 -0.36 -4.66
N TRP A 74 19.20 -0.21 -3.36
CA TRP A 74 19.94 -0.95 -2.35
C TRP A 74 19.16 -2.19 -1.97
N LEU A 75 19.69 -3.34 -2.40
CA LEU A 75 19.10 -4.64 -2.07
C LEU A 75 19.62 -5.11 -0.71
N PRO A 76 18.73 -5.56 0.19
CA PRO A 76 19.15 -6.14 1.47
C PRO A 76 19.84 -7.49 1.20
N ARG A 77 21.01 -7.71 1.82
CA ARG A 77 21.84 -8.91 1.57
C ARG A 77 21.11 -10.20 1.94
N ASP A 78 20.38 -10.19 3.05
CA ASP A 78 19.57 -11.30 3.55
C ASP A 78 18.29 -11.53 2.73
N GLY A 79 17.81 -10.50 2.02
CA GLY A 79 16.66 -10.61 1.12
C GLY A 79 17.00 -11.15 -0.27
N VAL A 80 18.27 -11.21 -0.67
CA VAL A 80 18.69 -11.78 -1.95
C VAL A 80 18.94 -13.28 -1.80
N VAL A 81 18.01 -14.07 -2.34
CA VAL A 81 18.05 -15.54 -2.30
C VAL A 81 19.08 -16.09 -3.27
N ARG A 82 19.21 -15.44 -4.44
CA ARG A 82 20.08 -15.93 -5.52
C ARG A 82 20.54 -14.80 -6.43
N THR A 83 21.78 -14.88 -6.89
CA THR A 83 22.32 -14.00 -7.94
C THR A 83 22.79 -14.86 -9.11
N GLU A 84 22.40 -14.48 -10.32
CA GLU A 84 22.71 -15.20 -11.54
C GLU A 84 23.13 -14.24 -12.65
N PRO A 85 24.13 -14.56 -13.48
CA PRO A 85 24.42 -13.77 -14.66
C PRO A 85 23.22 -13.79 -15.60
N ALA A 86 22.71 -12.63 -16.02
CA ALA A 86 21.55 -12.57 -16.90
C ALA A 86 21.91 -12.84 -18.38
N LEU A 87 23.20 -13.04 -18.69
CA LEU A 87 23.78 -13.09 -20.04
C LEU A 87 23.51 -11.82 -20.88
N ARG A 88 23.15 -10.72 -20.21
CA ARG A 88 22.82 -9.43 -20.83
C ARG A 88 23.91 -8.40 -20.56
N ARG A 89 23.96 -7.36 -21.38
CA ARG A 89 24.82 -6.20 -21.17
C ARG A 89 24.04 -4.89 -21.26
N SER A 90 24.51 -3.89 -20.54
CA SER A 90 24.02 -2.51 -20.67
C SER A 90 24.54 -1.85 -21.95
N ASP A 91 24.03 -0.66 -22.25
CA ASP A 91 24.51 0.18 -23.36
C ASP A 91 26.02 0.50 -23.27
N GLU A 92 26.56 0.54 -22.06
CA GLU A 92 28.00 0.72 -21.78
C GLU A 92 28.79 -0.60 -21.81
N GLY A 93 28.15 -1.72 -22.16
CA GLY A 93 28.76 -3.04 -22.22
C GLY A 93 29.00 -3.70 -20.85
N ARG A 94 28.45 -3.16 -19.75
CA ARG A 94 28.58 -3.75 -18.41
C ARG A 94 27.69 -4.99 -18.29
N ALA A 95 28.16 -6.01 -17.59
CA ALA A 95 27.37 -7.21 -17.32
C ALA A 95 26.17 -6.86 -16.42
N ILE A 96 25.01 -7.42 -16.76
CA ILE A 96 23.79 -7.32 -15.95
C ILE A 96 23.58 -8.66 -15.24
N ASP A 97 23.33 -8.58 -13.94
CA ASP A 97 22.97 -9.72 -13.12
C ASP A 97 21.45 -9.74 -12.87
N ARG A 98 20.94 -10.93 -12.63
CA ARG A 98 19.58 -11.20 -12.15
C ARG A 98 19.65 -11.58 -10.68
N TYR A 99 19.02 -10.76 -9.85
CA TYR A 99 18.86 -10.97 -8.41
C TYR A 99 17.47 -11.50 -8.13
N ARG A 100 17.36 -12.65 -7.46
CA ARG A 100 16.09 -13.13 -6.89
C ARG A 100 15.96 -12.62 -5.47
N VAL A 101 14.98 -11.75 -5.26
CA VAL A 101 14.76 -11.06 -3.98
C VAL A 101 13.46 -11.57 -3.37
N THR A 102 13.43 -11.86 -2.07
CA THR A 102 12.19 -12.28 -1.40
C THR A 102 11.12 -11.20 -1.52
N ARG A 103 9.85 -11.58 -1.75
CA ARG A 103 8.75 -10.61 -1.96
C ARG A 103 8.47 -9.70 -0.77
N GLY A 104 8.87 -10.11 0.44
CA GLY A 104 8.75 -9.31 1.66
C GLY A 104 9.95 -8.39 1.94
N ALA A 105 11.03 -8.46 1.15
CA ALA A 105 12.21 -7.64 1.34
C ALA A 105 11.89 -6.16 1.13
N LYS A 106 12.36 -5.31 2.05
CA LYS A 106 12.34 -3.85 1.88
C LYS A 106 13.62 -3.42 1.19
N VAL A 107 13.50 -2.63 0.13
CA VAL A 107 14.64 -2.07 -0.61
C VAL A 107 14.69 -0.56 -0.40
N LEU A 108 15.88 0.03 -0.44
CA LEU A 108 16.04 1.49 -0.45
C LEU A 108 16.25 1.96 -1.89
N VAL A 109 15.63 3.06 -2.28
CA VAL A 109 15.74 3.60 -3.64
C VAL A 109 16.30 5.01 -3.56
N ASP A 110 17.50 5.21 -4.09
CA ASP A 110 18.11 6.54 -4.19
C ASP A 110 17.60 7.21 -5.47
N ARG A 111 16.84 8.29 -5.30
CA ARG A 111 16.29 9.09 -6.40
C ARG A 111 17.01 10.43 -6.45
N ILE A 112 17.44 10.81 -7.65
CA ILE A 112 17.95 12.15 -7.91
C ILE A 112 16.81 12.98 -8.48
N GLU A 113 16.33 13.93 -7.69
CA GLU A 113 15.33 14.89 -8.13
C GLU A 113 15.98 16.26 -8.27
N SER A 114 15.83 16.89 -9.44
CA SER A 114 16.22 18.28 -9.61
C SER A 114 15.13 19.14 -8.97
N LEU A 115 15.49 19.77 -7.85
CA LEU A 115 14.60 20.69 -7.15
C LEU A 115 15.10 22.12 -7.37
N PRO A 116 14.20 23.09 -7.63
CA PRO A 116 14.57 24.49 -7.62
C PRO A 116 15.14 24.84 -6.23
N VAL A 117 16.18 25.67 -6.16
CA VAL A 117 16.87 26.03 -4.90
C VAL A 117 15.88 26.61 -3.87
N GLU A 118 14.84 27.29 -4.35
CA GLU A 118 13.75 27.83 -3.54
C GLU A 118 12.92 26.74 -2.83
N ALA A 119 12.90 25.52 -3.35
CA ALA A 119 12.26 24.37 -2.70
C ALA A 119 13.09 23.83 -1.53
N LEU A 120 14.40 24.07 -1.49
CA LEU A 120 15.25 23.74 -0.33
C LEU A 120 15.07 24.73 0.81
N LEU A 121 14.71 25.98 0.50
CA LEU A 121 14.42 27.04 1.48
C LEU A 121 13.01 26.96 2.06
N ARG A 122 12.12 26.20 1.41
CA ARG A 122 10.87 25.78 2.01
C ARG A 122 11.20 24.58 2.88
N ASP A 123 11.40 24.85 4.16
CA ASP A 123 11.32 23.82 5.21
C ASP A 123 10.17 22.86 4.85
N PRO A 124 10.35 21.53 4.80
CA PRO A 124 9.27 20.58 4.51
C PRO A 124 8.13 20.64 5.54
N ALA A 125 8.25 21.46 6.58
CA ALA A 125 7.13 21.89 7.41
C ALA A 125 6.02 22.50 6.54
N PRO A 126 4.83 21.88 6.47
CA PRO A 126 3.73 22.45 5.72
C PRO A 126 3.35 23.79 6.35
N LYS A 127 3.54 24.89 5.61
CA LYS A 127 2.89 26.16 5.95
C LYS A 127 1.38 25.95 5.83
N PRO A 128 0.61 26.09 6.93
CA PRO A 128 -0.84 25.98 6.88
C PRO A 128 -1.39 27.16 6.08
N GLY A 129 -1.68 26.92 4.80
CA GLY A 129 -2.43 27.83 3.95
C GLY A 129 -3.90 27.77 4.35
N GLY A 130 -4.38 28.84 4.99
CA GLY A 130 -5.69 28.90 5.62
C GLY A 130 -6.88 28.75 4.69
N CYS A 131 -7.86 27.98 5.15
CA CYS A 131 -9.19 28.47 5.49
C CYS A 131 -9.53 27.88 6.86
N GLY A 132 -9.98 28.71 7.80
CA GLY A 132 -10.00 28.41 9.23
C GLY A 132 -10.85 27.21 9.63
N CYS A 133 -10.18 26.10 9.95
CA CYS A 133 -10.53 25.15 10.99
C CYS A 133 -9.19 24.73 11.60
N GLY A 134 -8.96 24.98 12.89
CA GLY A 134 -7.67 24.79 13.53
C GLY A 134 -7.12 23.39 13.35
N THR A 135 -5.98 23.25 12.70
CA THR A 135 -5.24 21.99 12.61
C THR A 135 -4.20 21.94 13.71
N THR A 136 -4.47 21.13 14.72
CA THR A 136 -3.49 20.58 15.67
C THR A 136 -2.44 19.77 14.89
N GLY A 137 -1.19 19.79 15.35
CA GLY A 137 -0.06 19.17 14.67
C GLY A 137 -0.30 17.69 14.39
N SER A 138 -0.19 17.30 13.12
CA SER A 138 -0.28 15.90 12.69
C SER A 138 1.11 15.48 12.21
N ALA A 139 1.86 14.78 13.06
CA ALA A 139 3.03 14.00 12.67
C ALA A 139 2.60 12.56 12.40
N ASP A 140 2.57 12.25 11.11
CA ASP A 140 3.17 11.08 10.46
C ASP A 140 2.44 10.86 9.16
N LEU A 141 3.18 11.10 8.09
CA LEU A 141 2.67 11.30 6.76
C LEU A 141 3.10 10.13 5.89
N LEU A 142 2.23 9.14 5.79
CA LEU A 142 2.46 8.04 4.88
C LEU A 142 1.94 8.41 3.49
N THR A 143 2.72 8.12 2.46
CA THR A 143 2.29 8.33 1.06
C THR A 143 2.13 6.99 0.36
N LEU A 144 0.97 6.80 -0.26
CA LEU A 144 0.61 5.61 -1.03
C LEU A 144 0.42 6.00 -2.50
N PRO A 145 0.99 5.25 -3.46
CA PRO A 145 0.62 5.41 -4.85
C PRO A 145 -0.85 5.01 -5.04
N ALA A 146 -1.60 5.80 -5.83
CA ALA A 146 -2.96 5.44 -6.18
C ALA A 146 -2.96 4.22 -7.14
N PRO A 147 -3.97 3.33 -7.04
CA PRO A 147 -4.21 2.31 -8.07
C PRO A 147 -4.33 2.93 -9.47
N ARG A 148 -3.99 2.17 -10.51
CA ARG A 148 -4.01 2.67 -11.90
C ARG A 148 -5.40 3.11 -12.32
N GLU A 149 -6.42 2.33 -11.94
CA GLU A 149 -7.83 2.58 -12.21
C GLU A 149 -8.29 3.88 -11.54
N THR A 150 -7.90 4.07 -10.28
CA THR A 150 -8.16 5.33 -9.56
C THR A 150 -7.50 6.52 -10.25
N THR A 151 -6.25 6.38 -10.69
CA THR A 151 -5.53 7.43 -11.41
C THR A 151 -6.27 7.81 -12.70
N ALA A 152 -6.68 6.83 -13.48
CA ALA A 152 -7.39 7.04 -14.75
C ALA A 152 -8.77 7.69 -14.57
N GLU A 153 -9.54 7.26 -13.57
CA GLU A 153 -10.92 7.73 -13.36
C GLU A 153 -11.02 9.06 -12.61
N SER A 154 -10.06 9.33 -11.71
CA SER A 154 -10.16 10.46 -10.77
C SER A 154 -9.06 11.50 -10.87
N GLY A 155 -7.96 11.18 -11.55
CA GLY A 155 -6.77 12.03 -11.57
C GLY A 155 -5.95 11.99 -10.27
N ILE A 156 -6.37 11.22 -9.26
CA ILE A 156 -5.59 11.03 -8.03
C ILE A 156 -4.41 10.11 -8.31
N THR A 157 -3.20 10.61 -8.10
CA THR A 157 -1.95 9.84 -8.28
C THR A 157 -1.35 9.34 -6.98
N ILE A 158 -1.60 10.04 -5.87
CA ILE A 158 -1.09 9.65 -4.56
C ILE A 158 -2.17 9.86 -3.49
N TYR A 159 -2.13 9.04 -2.46
CA TYR A 159 -2.88 9.23 -1.23
C TYR A 159 -1.90 9.57 -0.09
N ARG A 160 -2.16 10.66 0.63
CA ARG A 160 -1.44 11.03 1.85
C ARG A 160 -2.29 10.67 3.04
N VAL A 161 -1.78 9.81 3.92
CA VAL A 161 -2.40 9.43 5.18
C VAL A 161 -1.73 10.22 6.29
N ALA A 162 -2.54 10.85 7.12
CA ALA A 162 -2.12 11.63 8.28
C ALA A 162 -2.96 11.19 9.47
N VAL A 163 -2.33 10.96 10.62
CA VAL A 163 -3.01 10.65 11.88
C VAL A 163 -2.88 11.84 12.79
N ASP A 164 -3.98 12.22 13.45
CA ASP A 164 -3.98 13.29 14.43
C ASP A 164 -3.27 12.80 15.70
N GLU A 165 -2.32 13.58 16.21
CA GLU A 165 -1.63 13.26 17.46
C GLU A 165 -2.54 13.45 18.68
N THR A 166 -3.54 14.31 18.55
CA THR A 166 -4.41 14.74 19.66
C THR A 166 -5.66 13.87 19.82
N GLY A 167 -5.91 12.95 18.89
CA GLY A 167 -7.04 12.04 18.97
C GLY A 167 -7.01 10.97 17.90
N PRO A 168 -7.86 9.93 18.02
CA PRO A 168 -7.85 8.78 17.11
C PRO A 168 -8.57 9.12 15.80
N SER A 169 -8.06 10.12 15.08
CA SER A 169 -8.55 10.51 13.77
C SER A 169 -7.51 10.30 12.68
N VAL A 170 -7.96 9.80 11.54
CA VAL A 170 -7.13 9.61 10.34
C VAL A 170 -7.71 10.44 9.22
N THR A 171 -6.85 11.24 8.60
CA THR A 171 -7.16 11.93 7.36
C THR A 171 -6.39 11.28 6.22
N ILE A 172 -7.09 10.89 5.17
CA ILE A 172 -6.52 10.40 3.93
C ILE A 172 -6.87 11.40 2.83
N THR A 173 -5.87 11.93 2.15
CA THR A 173 -6.03 12.96 1.13
C THR A 173 -5.58 12.42 -0.21
N GLY A 174 -6.48 12.36 -1.20
CA GLY A 174 -6.16 12.02 -2.57
C GLY A 174 -5.69 13.25 -3.35
N LEU A 175 -4.45 13.20 -3.86
CA LEU A 175 -3.82 14.32 -4.56
C LEU A 175 -3.56 14.02 -6.04
N ASP A 176 -3.60 15.08 -6.85
CA ASP A 176 -3.19 15.05 -8.26
C ASP A 176 -1.64 15.13 -8.41
N PRO A 177 -1.09 15.02 -9.65
CA PRO A 177 0.35 15.09 -9.88
C PRO A 177 1.00 16.42 -9.46
N ARG A 178 0.22 17.48 -9.27
CA ARG A 178 0.67 18.80 -8.83
C ARG A 178 0.51 18.98 -7.32
N GLY A 179 0.10 17.93 -6.59
CA GLY A 179 -0.13 17.96 -5.15
C GLY A 179 -1.42 18.67 -4.75
N ARG A 180 -2.36 18.93 -5.68
CA ARG A 180 -3.66 19.52 -5.36
C ARG A 180 -4.60 18.45 -4.84
N GLU A 181 -5.35 18.79 -3.79
CA GLU A 181 -6.37 17.92 -3.22
C GLU A 181 -7.56 17.77 -4.16
N LEU A 182 -7.90 16.52 -4.47
CA LEU A 182 -9.06 16.16 -5.27
C LEU A 182 -10.15 15.48 -4.43
N ALA A 183 -9.76 14.75 -3.39
CA ALA A 183 -10.66 14.08 -2.48
C ALA A 183 -10.05 13.93 -1.10
N ARG A 184 -10.90 13.79 -0.08
CA ARG A 184 -10.49 13.59 1.31
C ARG A 184 -11.40 12.56 1.97
N HIS A 185 -10.81 11.72 2.81
CA HIS A 185 -11.51 10.84 3.71
C HIS A 185 -11.03 11.15 5.13
N VAL A 186 -11.96 11.35 6.05
CA VAL A 186 -11.66 11.52 7.47
C VAL A 186 -12.38 10.42 8.20
N THR A 187 -11.67 9.65 9.02
CA THR A 187 -12.26 8.73 9.99
C THR A 187 -11.91 9.21 11.38
N ARG A 188 -12.89 9.26 12.27
CA ARG A 188 -12.74 9.59 13.68
C ARG A 188 -13.27 8.42 14.50
N GLN A 189 -12.41 7.82 15.30
CA GLN A 189 -12.86 6.84 16.29
C GLN A 189 -13.60 7.58 17.41
N THR A 190 -14.82 7.13 17.72
CA THR A 190 -15.70 7.73 18.73
C THR A 190 -15.72 6.93 20.03
N ASP A 191 -15.41 5.64 19.97
CA ASP A 191 -15.27 4.71 21.09
C ASP A 191 -14.33 3.56 20.66
N ASP A 192 -14.00 2.63 21.55
CA ASP A 192 -13.12 1.47 21.30
C ASP A 192 -13.49 0.69 20.03
N MET A 193 -14.78 0.66 19.69
CA MET A 193 -15.33 -0.15 18.61
C MET A 193 -16.23 0.63 17.66
N THR A 194 -16.23 1.96 17.72
CA THR A 194 -17.09 2.80 16.87
C THR A 194 -16.30 3.89 16.15
N ALA A 195 -16.72 4.20 14.93
CA ALA A 195 -16.09 5.22 14.12
C ALA A 195 -17.13 6.00 13.33
N GLU A 196 -16.88 7.30 13.18
CA GLU A 196 -17.55 8.15 12.20
C GLU A 196 -16.58 8.41 11.05
N PHE A 197 -17.10 8.55 9.83
CA PHE A 197 -16.29 8.90 8.69
C PHE A 197 -17.00 9.84 7.73
N GLU A 198 -16.21 10.64 7.01
CA GLU A 198 -16.65 11.54 5.96
C GLU A 198 -15.74 11.37 4.74
N ILE A 199 -16.33 11.25 3.55
CA ILE A 199 -15.63 11.23 2.26
C ILE A 199 -16.11 12.41 1.43
N THR A 200 -15.19 13.26 1.00
CA THR A 200 -15.49 14.43 0.16
C THR A 200 -14.73 14.37 -1.16
N ARG A 201 -15.38 14.79 -2.24
CA ARG A 201 -14.78 15.00 -3.58
C ARG A 201 -15.53 16.12 -4.30
N GLY A 202 -14.91 17.30 -4.38
CA GLY A 202 -15.60 18.49 -4.89
C GLY A 202 -16.84 18.82 -4.04
N ALA A 203 -18.02 18.86 -4.66
CA ALA A 203 -19.29 19.08 -3.97
C ALA A 203 -19.94 17.79 -3.41
N LEU A 204 -19.43 16.61 -3.78
CA LEU A 204 -19.94 15.35 -3.27
C LEU A 204 -19.40 15.11 -1.86
N CYS A 205 -20.31 14.77 -0.95
CA CYS A 205 -20.00 14.42 0.43
C CYS A 205 -20.82 13.19 0.80
N LEU A 206 -20.15 12.22 1.42
CA LEU A 206 -20.74 10.99 1.95
C LEU A 206 -20.29 10.84 3.40
N ARG A 207 -21.26 10.61 4.29
CA ARG A 207 -21.02 10.46 5.72
C ARG A 207 -21.45 9.10 6.17
N GLY A 208 -20.76 8.55 7.15
CA GLY A 208 -21.18 7.32 7.76
C GLY A 208 -20.71 7.18 9.18
N ALA A 209 -21.29 6.20 9.84
CA ALA A 209 -20.86 5.72 11.14
C ALA A 209 -20.89 4.20 11.10
N LEU A 210 -19.95 3.56 11.79
CA LEU A 210 -19.92 2.12 11.93
C LEU A 210 -19.56 1.72 13.36
N SER A 211 -19.99 0.51 13.70
CA SER A 211 -19.62 -0.20 14.91
C SER A 211 -19.12 -1.59 14.55
N LEU A 212 -18.08 -2.02 15.24
CA LEU A 212 -17.60 -3.38 15.23
C LEU A 212 -18.08 -4.08 16.50
N SER A 213 -18.58 -5.30 16.39
CA SER A 213 -18.99 -6.06 17.57
C SER A 213 -18.79 -7.56 17.38
N GLU A 214 -18.76 -8.28 18.49
CA GLU A 214 -18.74 -9.74 18.53
C GLU A 214 -19.99 -10.23 19.27
N GLY A 215 -20.80 -11.04 18.58
CA GLY A 215 -21.99 -11.67 19.11
C GLY A 215 -21.66 -12.80 20.09
N ARG A 216 -22.67 -13.25 20.84
CA ARG A 216 -22.52 -14.34 21.83
C ARG A 216 -22.13 -15.69 21.21
N ASP A 217 -22.40 -15.86 19.92
CA ASP A 217 -22.04 -17.04 19.13
C ASP A 217 -20.61 -16.97 18.55
N GLY A 218 -19.86 -15.91 18.89
CA GLY A 218 -18.52 -15.63 18.37
C GLY A 218 -18.51 -15.11 16.94
N ARG A 219 -19.68 -14.78 16.35
CA ARG A 219 -19.72 -14.11 15.05
C ARG A 219 -19.44 -12.64 15.21
N ARG A 220 -18.72 -12.06 14.25
CA ARG A 220 -18.38 -10.64 14.26
C ARG A 220 -19.30 -9.88 13.33
N HIS A 221 -19.58 -8.64 13.66
CA HIS A 221 -20.47 -7.78 12.90
C HIS A 221 -19.81 -6.43 12.64
N ILE A 222 -19.99 -5.91 11.43
CA ILE A 222 -19.77 -4.50 11.10
C ILE A 222 -21.13 -3.94 10.72
N ALA A 223 -21.70 -3.11 11.59
CA ALA A 223 -23.00 -2.49 11.37
C ALA A 223 -22.85 -0.97 11.37
N GLY A 224 -23.79 -0.25 10.75
CA GLY A 224 -23.65 1.19 10.68
C GLY A 224 -24.68 1.86 9.80
N GLN A 225 -24.38 3.10 9.43
CA GLN A 225 -25.15 3.90 8.49
C GLN A 225 -24.23 4.62 7.51
N ILE A 226 -24.69 4.78 6.27
CA ILE A 226 -24.05 5.64 5.25
C ILE A 226 -25.13 6.53 4.64
N ASP A 227 -24.95 7.85 4.73
CA ASP A 227 -25.94 8.86 4.34
C ASP A 227 -27.34 8.56 4.89
N GLY A 228 -27.40 8.08 6.13
CA GLY A 228 -28.64 7.73 6.85
C GLY A 228 -29.21 6.34 6.50
N ALA A 229 -28.67 5.64 5.51
CA ALA A 229 -29.09 4.28 5.18
C ALA A 229 -28.31 3.26 6.01
N ALA A 230 -29.04 2.43 6.77
CA ALA A 230 -28.45 1.42 7.64
C ALA A 230 -27.92 0.22 6.87
N PHE A 231 -26.83 -0.36 7.38
CA PHE A 231 -26.25 -1.60 6.89
C PHE A 231 -25.81 -2.52 8.02
N ASP A 232 -25.74 -3.82 7.72
CA ASP A 232 -25.20 -4.86 8.60
C ASP A 232 -24.41 -5.86 7.75
N LEU A 233 -23.16 -6.09 8.14
CA LEU A 233 -22.22 -7.02 7.53
C LEU A 233 -21.82 -8.07 8.57
N PRO A 234 -22.48 -9.24 8.59
CA PRO A 234 -22.00 -10.37 9.37
C PRO A 234 -20.67 -10.86 8.76
N ILE A 235 -19.70 -11.10 9.64
CA ILE A 235 -18.40 -11.71 9.31
C ILE A 235 -18.42 -13.12 9.86
N ASP A 236 -18.22 -14.09 8.97
CA ASP A 236 -18.11 -15.48 9.38
C ASP A 236 -16.71 -15.81 9.95
N ARG A 237 -16.52 -17.06 10.39
CA ARG A 237 -15.25 -17.50 10.98
C ARG A 237 -14.08 -17.52 10.01
N THR A 238 -14.34 -17.45 8.71
CA THR A 238 -13.31 -17.38 7.65
C THR A 238 -12.92 -15.94 7.32
N GLY A 239 -13.59 -14.95 7.94
CA GLY A 239 -13.41 -13.54 7.61
C GLY A 239 -14.17 -13.12 6.36
N ALA A 240 -15.02 -13.98 5.79
CA ALA A 240 -15.89 -13.58 4.69
C ALA A 240 -17.07 -12.78 5.25
N CYS A 241 -17.47 -11.73 4.54
CA CYS A 241 -18.68 -10.99 4.83
C CYS A 241 -19.54 -10.83 3.57
N ALA A 242 -20.85 -10.73 3.78
CA ALA A 242 -21.81 -10.49 2.73
C ALA A 242 -22.91 -9.56 3.27
N PRO A 243 -23.26 -8.48 2.56
CA PRO A 243 -24.33 -7.60 3.01
C PRO A 243 -25.67 -8.32 2.95
N ALA A 244 -26.49 -8.13 3.98
CA ALA A 244 -27.87 -8.61 3.97
C ALA A 244 -28.73 -7.89 2.92
N ARG A 245 -28.35 -6.65 2.58
CA ARG A 245 -29.04 -5.79 1.60
C ARG A 245 -28.08 -4.78 0.99
N GLU A 246 -28.24 -4.50 -0.30
CA GLU A 246 -27.53 -3.42 -0.97
C GLU A 246 -27.99 -2.04 -0.46
N LEU A 247 -27.05 -1.12 -0.29
CA LEU A 247 -27.37 0.25 0.11
C LEU A 247 -27.97 1.05 -1.05
N PRO A 248 -29.06 1.79 -0.84
CA PRO A 248 -29.70 2.62 -1.86
C PRO A 248 -28.95 3.95 -2.06
N LEU A 249 -27.73 3.90 -2.61
CA LEU A 249 -26.94 5.08 -2.94
C LEU A 249 -27.12 5.46 -4.41
N ASP A 250 -27.08 6.76 -4.72
CA ASP A 250 -27.00 7.19 -6.12
C ASP A 250 -25.66 6.80 -6.75
N SER A 251 -25.61 6.81 -8.08
CA SER A 251 -24.44 6.37 -8.84
C SER A 251 -23.17 7.18 -8.54
N ALA A 252 -23.28 8.45 -8.18
CA ALA A 252 -22.11 9.29 -7.88
C ALA A 252 -21.50 8.94 -6.53
N ARG A 253 -22.34 8.75 -5.51
CA ARG A 253 -21.94 8.28 -4.17
C ARG A 253 -21.39 6.86 -4.21
N LEU A 254 -22.02 5.99 -4.98
CA LEU A 254 -21.55 4.63 -5.22
C LEU A 254 -20.16 4.62 -5.87
N ALA A 255 -19.96 5.40 -6.92
CA ALA A 255 -18.65 5.52 -7.58
C ALA A 255 -17.56 6.05 -6.63
N LEU A 256 -17.91 7.03 -5.78
CA LEU A 256 -17.01 7.56 -4.76
C LEU A 256 -16.60 6.48 -3.74
N LEU A 257 -17.55 5.71 -3.22
CA LEU A 257 -17.25 4.60 -2.30
C LEU A 257 -16.38 3.53 -2.95
N VAL A 258 -16.70 3.12 -4.18
CA VAL A 258 -15.92 2.10 -4.92
C VAL A 258 -14.49 2.59 -5.15
N GLN A 259 -14.31 3.86 -5.52
CA GLN A 259 -12.99 4.45 -5.70
C GLN A 259 -12.14 4.35 -4.42
N TRP A 260 -12.71 4.73 -3.28
CA TRP A 260 -12.03 4.65 -1.99
C TRP A 260 -11.82 3.19 -1.55
N GLY A 261 -12.77 2.30 -1.83
CA GLY A 261 -12.67 0.85 -1.58
C GLY A 261 -11.37 0.22 -2.08
N ARG A 262 -10.84 0.72 -3.20
CA ARG A 262 -9.60 0.22 -3.82
C ARG A 262 -8.34 0.44 -2.97
N ILE A 263 -8.34 1.41 -2.05
CA ILE A 263 -7.21 1.65 -1.15
C ILE A 263 -7.37 0.99 0.22
N ALA A 264 -8.53 0.37 0.49
CA ALA A 264 -8.80 -0.29 1.78
C ALA A 264 -7.76 -1.38 2.08
N GLN A 265 -7.48 -2.26 1.12
CA GLN A 265 -6.49 -3.33 1.30
C GLN A 265 -5.05 -2.81 1.52
N PRO A 266 -4.53 -1.85 0.74
CA PRO A 266 -3.27 -1.18 1.06
C PRO A 266 -3.20 -0.60 2.47
N LEU A 267 -4.25 0.09 2.93
CA LEU A 267 -4.33 0.66 4.29
C LEU A 267 -4.25 -0.42 5.36
N MET A 268 -4.99 -1.51 5.20
CA MET A 268 -4.93 -2.64 6.14
C MET A 268 -3.56 -3.32 6.16
N GLY A 269 -2.91 -3.44 4.99
CA GLY A 269 -1.56 -3.99 4.89
C GLY A 269 -0.52 -3.15 5.64
N LEU A 270 -0.66 -1.82 5.64
CA LEU A 270 0.20 -0.92 6.40
C LEU A 270 0.02 -1.05 7.91
N ALA A 271 -1.21 -1.27 8.35
CA ALA A 271 -1.53 -1.46 9.77
C ALA A 271 -0.99 -2.79 10.33
N ASN A 272 -0.73 -3.79 9.48
CA ASN A 272 -0.27 -5.13 9.86
C ASN A 272 1.10 -5.51 9.20
N PRO A 273 2.20 -4.78 9.46
CA PRO A 273 3.44 -4.92 8.68
C PRO A 273 4.28 -6.19 8.93
N GLY A 274 3.76 -7.23 9.61
CA GLY A 274 4.62 -8.37 9.98
C GLY A 274 3.97 -9.67 10.48
N GLY A 275 2.66 -9.87 10.33
CA GLY A 275 2.02 -11.18 10.61
C GLY A 275 2.14 -11.74 12.03
N SER A 276 2.76 -11.02 12.97
CA SER A 276 2.87 -11.43 14.36
C SER A 276 1.57 -11.09 15.09
N GLU A 277 0.78 -12.12 15.41
CA GLU A 277 -0.45 -12.01 16.21
C GLU A 277 -0.23 -11.43 17.62
N THR A 278 1.02 -11.26 18.08
CA THR A 278 1.35 -10.81 19.44
C THR A 278 1.92 -9.39 19.52
N ALA A 279 2.12 -8.70 18.39
CA ALA A 279 2.58 -7.31 18.43
C ALA A 279 1.43 -6.39 18.89
N LYS A 280 1.60 -5.72 20.03
CA LYS A 280 0.70 -4.63 20.46
C LYS A 280 0.58 -3.62 19.31
N LYS A 281 -0.62 -3.48 18.75
CA LYS A 281 -0.88 -2.49 17.71
C LYS A 281 -0.80 -1.10 18.33
N SER A 282 -0.14 -0.18 17.64
CA SER A 282 -0.13 1.23 18.03
C SER A 282 -1.49 1.87 17.69
N CYS A 283 -1.82 2.97 18.35
CA CYS A 283 -3.03 3.73 18.02
C CYS A 283 -3.02 4.19 16.55
N PHE A 284 -1.85 4.51 15.99
CA PHE A 284 -1.66 4.76 14.57
C PHE A 284 -2.16 3.58 13.70
N SER A 285 -1.64 2.37 13.93
CA SER A 285 -2.02 1.18 13.16
C SER A 285 -3.51 0.88 13.29
N CYS A 286 -4.08 1.04 14.48
CA CYS A 286 -5.51 0.82 14.72
C CYS A 286 -6.39 1.85 14.00
N SER A 287 -6.02 3.12 14.04
CA SER A 287 -6.77 4.18 13.37
C SER A 287 -6.73 4.00 11.85
N VAL A 288 -5.57 3.64 11.28
CA VAL A 288 -5.43 3.34 9.84
C VAL A 288 -6.23 2.08 9.46
N LEU A 289 -6.20 1.04 10.29
CA LEU A 289 -6.99 -0.17 10.08
C LEU A 289 -8.49 0.14 10.08
N LEU A 290 -8.95 0.95 11.04
CA LEU A 290 -10.35 1.37 11.16
C LEU A 290 -10.82 2.17 9.95
N ALA A 291 -9.99 3.11 9.45
CA ALA A 291 -10.27 3.84 8.22
C ALA A 291 -10.37 2.89 7.01
N GLY A 292 -9.47 1.90 6.92
CA GLY A 292 -9.54 0.85 5.90
C GLY A 292 -10.83 0.03 5.98
N VAL A 293 -11.27 -0.33 7.19
CA VAL A 293 -12.53 -1.05 7.43
C VAL A 293 -13.74 -0.18 7.05
N ALA A 294 -13.75 1.10 7.40
CA ALA A 294 -14.85 2.01 7.07
C ALA A 294 -15.08 2.13 5.56
N VAL A 295 -13.99 2.34 4.83
CA VAL A 295 -14.00 2.43 3.38
C VAL A 295 -14.36 1.09 2.73
N GLY A 296 -13.79 -0.01 3.23
CA GLY A 296 -14.09 -1.35 2.74
C GLY A 296 -15.54 -1.76 2.96
N ALA A 297 -16.09 -1.51 4.16
CA ALA A 297 -17.46 -1.83 4.51
C ALA A 297 -18.44 -1.11 3.59
N GLY A 298 -18.25 0.20 3.38
CA GLY A 298 -19.06 0.99 2.45
C GLY A 298 -18.99 0.47 1.02
N CYS A 299 -17.83 0.03 0.55
CA CYS A 299 -17.68 -0.59 -0.77
C CYS A 299 -18.34 -1.98 -0.86
N CYS A 300 -18.31 -2.77 0.22
CA CYS A 300 -18.92 -4.10 0.29
C CYS A 300 -20.46 -4.04 0.21
N VAL A 301 -21.09 -3.17 1.00
CA VAL A 301 -22.55 -2.94 0.99
C VAL A 301 -23.06 -2.30 -0.31
N ALA A 302 -22.15 -1.71 -1.07
CA ALA A 302 -22.35 -1.21 -2.43
C ALA A 302 -22.31 -2.32 -3.50
N GLY A 303 -22.13 -3.59 -3.11
CA GLY A 303 -22.17 -4.74 -4.01
C GLY A 303 -20.82 -5.12 -4.62
N ASN A 304 -19.69 -4.61 -4.10
CA ASN A 304 -18.37 -5.02 -4.57
C ASN A 304 -17.78 -6.16 -3.71
N PRO A 305 -17.76 -7.41 -4.20
CA PRO A 305 -17.34 -8.57 -3.39
C PRO A 305 -15.85 -8.55 -3.03
N ALA A 306 -14.99 -7.93 -3.84
CA ALA A 306 -13.57 -7.83 -3.53
C ALA A 306 -13.31 -6.99 -2.26
N CYS A 307 -14.13 -5.95 -2.05
CA CYS A 307 -14.09 -5.14 -0.85
C CYS A 307 -14.55 -5.91 0.39
N CYS A 308 -15.49 -6.84 0.25
CA CYS A 308 -16.01 -7.63 1.38
C CYS A 308 -14.92 -8.49 2.04
N ALA A 309 -14.13 -9.22 1.26
CA ALA A 309 -13.05 -10.06 1.80
C ALA A 309 -12.02 -9.24 2.60
N ALA A 310 -11.57 -8.10 2.05
CA ALA A 310 -10.65 -7.22 2.76
C ALA A 310 -11.28 -6.67 4.05
N THR A 311 -12.53 -6.24 3.98
CA THR A 311 -13.27 -5.69 5.13
C THR A 311 -13.42 -6.69 6.26
N GLY A 312 -13.79 -7.94 5.97
CA GLY A 312 -13.96 -8.95 7.00
C GLY A 312 -12.64 -9.33 7.69
N ILE A 313 -11.55 -9.43 6.93
CA ILE A 313 -10.19 -9.65 7.49
C ILE A 313 -9.74 -8.45 8.33
N GLY A 314 -9.91 -7.23 7.81
CA GLY A 314 -9.52 -6.00 8.50
C GLY A 314 -10.33 -5.77 9.78
N GLY A 315 -11.64 -5.98 9.72
CA GLY A 315 -12.54 -5.86 10.87
C GLY A 315 -12.24 -6.88 11.96
N SER A 316 -11.98 -8.13 11.56
CA SER A 316 -11.51 -9.17 12.49
C SER A 316 -10.21 -8.79 13.16
N SER A 317 -9.22 -8.35 12.37
CA SER A 317 -7.92 -7.91 12.87
C SER A 317 -8.01 -6.71 13.82
N PHE A 318 -9.02 -5.86 13.65
CA PHE A 318 -9.27 -4.73 14.53
C PHE A 318 -9.86 -5.20 15.86
N ILE A 319 -10.91 -6.03 15.81
CA ILE A 319 -11.55 -6.62 17.00
C ILE A 319 -10.52 -7.35 17.88
N ASP A 320 -9.62 -8.12 17.26
CA ASP A 320 -8.60 -8.89 17.98
C ASP A 320 -7.47 -8.05 18.58
N GLY A 321 -7.03 -7.01 17.86
CA GLY A 321 -5.74 -6.37 18.14
C GLY A 321 -5.80 -4.90 18.56
N CYS A 322 -6.95 -4.24 18.46
CA CYS A 322 -7.07 -2.79 18.64
C CYS A 322 -7.93 -2.35 19.81
N ARG A 323 -8.59 -3.29 20.51
CA ARG A 323 -9.42 -2.96 21.67
C ARG A 323 -8.56 -2.32 22.78
N GLY A 324 -8.88 -1.08 23.15
CA GLY A 324 -8.13 -0.31 24.14
C GLY A 324 -6.74 0.17 23.69
N ALA A 325 -6.40 0.06 22.41
CA ALA A 325 -5.10 0.54 21.90
C ALA A 325 -4.99 2.07 21.80
N CYS A 326 -6.14 2.76 21.80
CA CYS A 326 -6.27 4.22 21.70
C CYS A 326 -6.99 4.85 22.91
N ALA A 327 -7.27 4.07 23.96
CA ALA A 327 -7.99 4.49 25.17
C ALA A 327 -7.06 5.07 26.23
#